data_AF-A0A2N5X0U9-F1
#
_entry.id   AF-A0A2N5X0U9-F1
#
_cell.length_a   1.000
_cell.length_b   1.000
_cell.length_c   1.000
_cell.angle_alpha   90.00
_cell.angle_beta   90.00
_cell.angle_gamma   90.00
#
_symmetry.space_group_name_H-M   'P 1'
#
loop_
_entity.id
_entity.type
_entity.pdbx_description
1 polymer ?
#
loop_
_entity_poly.entity_id
_entity_poly.type
_entity_poly.pdbx_seq_one_letter_code
_entity_poly.pdbx_strand_id
1 'polypeptide(L)'
;MEDESKPSGLLNMDWRIAFGLAVTLTWITTGLIYLLRVVGWNNFVHLATADIGSFLEGAFAPLAFLWLVIGHFMQQKEITANTRAISIQERSARRLEVHSQRDSYFKLHDLVQAQLGGIAGFHYMSVCGPTGSGEISGEEFADQRNQSANGDPSWFIRKMIALAVNRRDDPEALREIFFGTAIRTRHANNYTRAFAKLLRNAEAVDTDEIIADALVNGSAAGILYRIIEHVSGNEQIDSMMGFPSVATGRGQEKGNQ
;
A
#
# COMPACT_ATOMS: atom_id res chain seq x y z
N MET A 1 41.86 12.04 -4.65
CA MET A 1 42.78 11.80 -3.52
C MET A 1 41.89 11.58 -2.32
N GLU A 2 41.37 10.38 -2.15
CA GLU A 2 40.47 10.06 -1.04
C GLU A 2 40.73 8.62 -0.60
N ASP A 3 41.47 8.61 0.52
CA ASP A 3 41.61 7.67 1.62
C ASP A 3 41.72 6.16 1.35
N GLU A 4 42.90 5.65 1.72
CA GLU A 4 43.26 4.25 1.74
C GLU A 4 42.39 3.46 2.72
N SER A 5 41.76 2.41 2.21
CA SER A 5 41.18 1.35 3.02
C SER A 5 42.27 0.66 3.84
N LYS A 6 42.40 1.03 5.11
CA LYS A 6 43.25 0.33 6.08
C LYS A 6 42.54 -0.98 6.49
N PRO A 7 43.07 -2.17 6.17
CA PRO A 7 42.49 -3.40 6.71
C PRO A 7 42.92 -3.51 8.18
N SER A 8 42.03 -3.19 9.12
CA SER A 8 42.27 -3.39 10.55
C SER A 8 42.15 -4.87 10.90
N GLY A 9 43.25 -5.61 10.68
CA GLY A 9 43.42 -6.97 11.15
C GLY A 9 43.38 -7.07 12.69
N LEU A 10 42.73 -8.14 13.18
CA LEU A 10 42.83 -8.76 14.51
C LEU A 10 42.48 -7.94 15.77
N LEU A 11 42.30 -6.62 15.72
CA LEU A 11 42.11 -5.79 16.93
C LEU A 11 40.67 -5.42 17.30
N ASN A 12 39.66 -5.92 16.58
CA ASN A 12 38.25 -5.79 17.00
C ASN A 12 37.76 -7.03 17.78
N MET A 13 38.60 -7.57 18.67
CA MET A 13 38.18 -8.63 19.59
C MET A 13 37.23 -8.02 20.63
N ASP A 14 36.04 -8.58 20.82
CA ASP A 14 35.15 -8.16 21.92
C ASP A 14 35.94 -8.24 23.24
N TRP A 15 36.01 -7.13 23.98
CA TRP A 15 36.73 -7.03 25.25
C TRP A 15 36.37 -8.18 26.22
N ARG A 16 35.15 -8.71 26.12
CA ARG A 16 34.68 -9.88 26.90
C ARG A 16 35.45 -11.14 26.56
N ILE A 17 35.78 -11.36 25.29
CA ILE A 17 36.59 -12.50 24.83
C ILE A 17 38.03 -12.32 25.31
N ALA A 18 38.59 -11.12 25.19
CA ALA A 18 39.93 -10.83 25.69
C ALA A 18 40.03 -11.05 27.21
N PHE A 19 39.02 -10.61 27.96
CA PHE A 19 38.88 -10.87 29.39
C PHE A 19 38.77 -12.37 29.70
N GLY A 20 37.91 -13.10 28.99
CA GLY A 20 37.76 -14.55 29.16
C GLY A 20 39.05 -15.32 28.90
N LEU A 21 39.81 -14.93 27.87
CA LEU A 21 41.12 -15.49 27.55
C LEU A 21 42.15 -15.20 28.64
N ALA A 22 42.21 -13.96 29.13
CA ALA A 22 43.14 -13.58 30.21
C ALA A 22 42.86 -14.37 31.50
N VAL A 23 41.60 -14.45 31.92
CA VAL A 23 41.18 -15.23 33.09
C VAL A 23 41.49 -16.71 32.91
N THR A 24 41.20 -17.28 31.74
CA THR A 24 41.50 -18.69 31.43
C THR A 24 43.01 -18.97 31.48
N LEU A 25 43.83 -18.08 30.92
CA LEU A 25 45.29 -18.23 30.91
C LEU A 25 45.86 -18.15 32.32
N THR A 26 45.42 -17.19 33.12
CA THR A 26 45.83 -17.07 34.53
C THR A 26 45.40 -18.31 35.32
N TRP A 27 44.16 -18.77 35.15
CA TRP A 27 43.62 -19.95 35.84
C TRP A 27 44.41 -21.22 35.55
N ILE A 28 44.67 -21.51 34.26
CA ILE A 28 45.45 -22.67 33.83
C ILE A 28 46.89 -22.57 34.35
N THR A 29 47.50 -21.39 34.28
CA THR A 29 48.87 -21.16 34.77
C THR A 29 48.97 -21.42 36.28
N THR A 30 48.04 -20.87 37.07
CA THR A 30 47.99 -21.09 38.52
C THR A 30 47.73 -22.56 38.86
N GLY A 31 46.80 -23.21 38.15
CA GLY A 31 46.52 -24.65 38.31
C GLY A 31 47.75 -25.53 38.01
N LEU A 32 48.48 -25.19 36.95
CA LEU A 32 49.73 -25.88 36.60
C LEU A 32 50.81 -25.70 37.66
N ILE A 33 51.00 -24.47 38.17
CA ILE A 33 51.96 -24.20 39.25
C ILE A 33 51.58 -24.97 40.52
N TYR A 34 50.29 -25.04 40.87
CA TYR A 34 49.80 -25.81 42.01
C TYR A 34 50.09 -27.31 41.86
N LEU A 35 49.81 -27.88 40.68
CA LEU A 35 50.14 -29.28 40.39
C LEU A 35 51.63 -29.57 40.53
N LEU A 36 52.49 -28.69 40.00
CA LEU A 36 53.94 -28.91 40.01
C LEU A 36 54.57 -28.71 41.38
N ARG A 37 54.11 -27.73 42.16
CA ARG A 37 54.74 -27.36 43.45
C ARG A 37 54.10 -27.99 44.68
N VAL A 38 52.79 -28.20 44.68
CA VAL A 38 52.05 -28.64 45.88
C VAL A 38 51.74 -30.13 45.80
N VAL A 39 51.11 -30.59 44.70
CA VAL A 39 50.75 -32.00 44.53
C VAL A 39 51.99 -32.83 44.18
N GLY A 40 52.81 -32.30 43.28
CA GLY A 40 53.97 -32.99 42.71
C GLY A 40 53.56 -33.92 41.57
N TRP A 41 54.21 -33.77 40.42
CA TRP A 41 53.88 -34.52 39.20
C TRP A 41 53.91 -36.04 39.40
N ASN A 42 54.87 -36.54 40.17
CA ASN A 42 55.02 -37.96 40.43
C ASN A 42 53.85 -38.53 41.25
N ASN A 43 53.35 -37.80 42.25
CA ASN A 43 52.21 -38.23 43.05
C ASN A 43 50.90 -38.15 42.25
N PHE A 44 50.77 -37.15 41.37
CA PHE A 44 49.58 -36.94 40.55
C PHE A 44 49.30 -38.11 39.58
N VAL A 45 50.34 -38.65 38.93
CA VAL A 45 50.18 -39.76 37.97
C VAL A 45 49.88 -41.10 38.66
N HIS A 46 50.16 -41.21 39.97
CA HIS A 46 49.91 -42.42 40.76
C HIS A 46 48.56 -42.37 41.51
N LEU A 47 47.79 -41.27 41.39
CA LEU A 47 46.44 -41.19 41.95
C LEU A 47 45.46 -42.12 41.22
N ALA A 48 44.41 -42.53 41.91
CA ALA A 48 43.34 -43.30 41.29
C ALA A 48 42.68 -42.47 40.17
N THR A 49 42.29 -43.12 39.08
CA THR A 49 41.67 -42.46 37.93
C THR A 49 40.44 -41.62 38.31
N ALA A 50 39.69 -42.05 39.32
CA ALA A 50 38.55 -41.31 39.84
C ALA A 50 38.95 -39.95 40.45
N ASP A 51 40.04 -39.90 41.21
CA ASP A 51 40.52 -38.67 41.85
C ASP A 51 41.12 -37.69 40.84
N ILE A 52 41.79 -38.22 39.80
CA ILE A 52 42.24 -37.43 38.65
C ILE A 52 41.02 -36.82 37.94
N GLY A 53 39.95 -37.61 37.76
CA GLY A 53 38.67 -37.17 37.21
C GLY A 53 38.06 -36.02 38.02
N SER A 54 37.94 -36.18 39.35
CA SER A 54 37.40 -35.16 40.24
C SER A 54 38.25 -33.88 40.26
N PHE A 55 39.58 -33.98 40.17
CA PHE A 55 40.45 -32.80 40.05
C PHE A 55 40.22 -32.06 38.73
N LEU A 56 40.19 -32.79 37.60
CA LEU A 56 39.96 -32.19 36.29
C LEU A 56 38.56 -31.58 36.19
N GLU A 57 37.54 -32.24 36.75
CA GLU A 57 36.18 -31.70 36.85
C GLU A 57 36.18 -30.37 37.60
N GLY A 58 36.83 -30.30 38.77
CA GLY A 58 36.97 -29.06 39.54
C GLY A 58 37.76 -27.96 38.83
N ALA A 59 38.75 -28.33 38.01
CA ALA A 59 39.55 -27.38 37.25
C ALA A 59 38.83 -26.83 36.00
N PHE A 60 38.06 -27.67 35.29
CA PHE A 60 37.37 -27.30 34.06
C PHE A 60 35.96 -26.72 34.27
N ALA A 61 35.25 -27.10 35.34
CA ALA A 61 33.88 -26.61 35.57
C ALA A 61 33.79 -25.06 35.66
N PRO A 62 34.68 -24.34 36.36
CA PRO A 62 34.67 -22.87 36.38
C PRO A 62 34.97 -22.24 35.00
N LEU A 63 35.88 -22.85 34.23
CA LEU A 63 36.22 -22.38 32.88
C LEU A 63 35.03 -22.55 31.93
N ALA A 64 34.39 -23.72 31.94
CA ALA A 64 33.22 -23.98 31.12
C ALA A 64 32.10 -22.98 31.46
N PHE A 65 31.83 -22.74 32.74
CA PHE A 65 30.83 -21.77 33.18
C PHE A 65 31.16 -20.34 32.72
N LEU A 66 32.41 -19.90 32.85
CA LEU A 66 32.86 -18.60 32.39
C LEU A 66 32.55 -18.38 30.90
N TRP A 67 32.92 -19.35 30.06
CA TRP A 67 32.71 -19.25 28.60
C TRP A 67 31.23 -19.32 28.22
N LEU A 68 30.42 -20.11 28.92
CA LEU A 68 28.97 -20.13 28.73
C LEU A 68 28.33 -18.77 29.00
N VAL A 69 28.70 -18.11 30.10
CA VAL A 69 28.16 -16.79 30.45
C VAL A 69 28.58 -15.72 29.44
N ILE A 70 29.86 -15.72 29.02
CA ILE A 70 30.35 -14.80 27.99
C ILE A 70 29.60 -15.00 26.67
N GLY A 71 29.45 -16.26 26.24
CA GLY A 71 28.70 -16.62 25.04
C GLY A 71 27.25 -16.16 25.09
N HIS A 72 26.57 -16.39 26.22
CA HIS A 72 25.18 -15.96 26.41
C HIS A 72 25.02 -14.44 26.28
N PHE A 73 25.91 -13.64 26.88
CA PHE A 73 25.85 -12.18 26.78
C PHE A 73 26.20 -11.64 25.39
N MET A 74 27.03 -12.35 24.61
CA MET A 74 27.28 -12.00 23.21
C MET A 74 26.05 -12.32 22.35
N GLN A 75 25.47 -13.51 22.52
CA GLN A 75 24.27 -13.95 21.82
C GLN A 75 23.09 -13.00 22.06
N GLN A 76 22.85 -12.56 23.30
CA GLN A 76 21.78 -11.61 23.62
C GLN A 76 21.91 -10.28 22.86
N LYS A 77 23.14 -9.75 22.74
CA LYS A 77 23.40 -8.51 22.00
C LYS A 77 23.10 -8.69 20.51
N GLU A 78 23.53 -9.80 19.92
CA GLU A 78 23.32 -10.10 18.51
C GLU A 78 21.83 -10.28 18.20
N ILE A 79 21.09 -11.03 19.01
CA ILE A 79 19.63 -11.19 18.87
C ILE A 79 18.92 -9.84 18.95
N THR A 80 19.30 -8.99 19.90
CA THR A 80 18.69 -7.66 20.06
C THR A 80 18.99 -6.75 18.86
N ALA A 81 20.22 -6.76 18.36
CA ALA A 81 20.64 -6.00 17.19
C ALA A 81 19.91 -6.47 15.92
N ASN A 82 19.81 -7.80 15.71
CA ASN A 82 19.10 -8.40 14.58
C ASN A 82 17.60 -8.10 14.66
N THR A 83 16.98 -8.25 15.83
CA THR A 83 15.57 -7.93 16.06
C THR A 83 15.28 -6.46 15.74
N ARG A 84 16.17 -5.54 16.16
CA ARG A 84 16.06 -4.12 15.82
C ARG A 84 16.17 -3.91 14.30
N ALA A 85 17.15 -4.54 13.64
CA ALA A 85 17.33 -4.43 12.19
C ALA A 85 16.08 -4.89 11.43
N ILE A 86 15.52 -6.05 11.79
CA ILE A 86 14.27 -6.58 11.22
C ILE A 86 13.12 -5.58 11.42
N SER A 87 12.94 -5.07 12.64
CA SER A 87 11.84 -4.11 12.91
C SER A 87 11.94 -2.82 12.08
N ILE A 88 13.16 -2.35 11.82
CA ILE A 88 13.41 -1.18 10.97
C ILE A 88 13.11 -1.54 9.51
N GLN A 89 13.52 -2.73 9.06
CA GLN A 89 13.27 -3.22 7.72
C GLN A 89 11.78 -3.40 7.45
N GLU A 90 11.02 -4.02 8.36
CA GLU A 90 9.56 -4.18 8.26
C GLU A 90 8.84 -2.82 8.17
N ARG A 91 9.21 -1.87 9.03
CA ARG A 91 8.63 -0.51 8.98
C ARG A 91 8.95 0.21 7.68
N SER A 92 10.13 -0.02 7.13
CA SER A 92 10.55 0.58 5.86
C SER A 92 9.84 -0.08 4.69
N ALA A 93 9.69 -1.40 4.70
CA ALA A 93 8.92 -2.16 3.71
C ALA A 93 7.45 -1.73 3.69
N ARG A 94 6.80 -1.61 4.87
CA ARG A 94 5.42 -1.14 4.97
C ARG A 94 5.25 0.29 4.42
N ARG A 95 6.19 1.19 4.70
CA ARG A 95 6.17 2.55 4.14
C ARG A 95 6.30 2.55 2.62
N LEU A 96 7.18 1.70 2.09
CA LEU A 96 7.37 1.56 0.65
C LEU A 96 6.12 0.96 -0.03
N GLU A 97 5.48 -0.03 0.59
CA GLU A 97 4.24 -0.64 0.10
C GLU A 97 3.11 0.39 -0.02
N VAL A 98 2.86 1.16 1.06
CA VAL A 98 1.83 2.23 1.04
C VAL A 98 2.14 3.28 -0.02
N HIS A 99 3.41 3.69 -0.13
CA HIS A 99 3.83 4.66 -1.15
C HIS A 99 3.61 4.10 -2.57
N SER A 100 3.97 2.83 -2.80
CA SER A 100 3.78 2.16 -4.09
C SER A 100 2.30 2.01 -4.46
N GLN A 101 1.42 1.71 -3.50
CA GLN A 101 -0.02 1.64 -3.72
C GLN A 101 -0.58 3.01 -4.14
N ARG A 102 -0.17 4.09 -3.46
CA ARG A 102 -0.59 5.45 -3.78
C ARG A 102 -0.10 5.91 -5.16
N ASP A 103 1.15 5.63 -5.51
CA ASP A 103 1.68 5.92 -6.85
C ASP A 103 0.96 5.13 -7.95
N SER A 104 0.62 3.86 -7.68
CA SER A 104 -0.16 3.05 -8.62
C SER A 104 -1.56 3.61 -8.79
N TYR A 105 -2.19 4.10 -7.73
CA TYR A 105 -3.49 4.75 -7.80
C TYR A 105 -3.44 5.97 -8.72
N PHE A 106 -2.48 6.88 -8.56
CA PHE A 106 -2.41 8.08 -9.40
C PHE A 106 -2.15 7.77 -10.88
N LYS A 107 -1.36 6.74 -11.18
CA LYS A 107 -1.19 6.27 -12.57
C LYS A 107 -2.48 5.68 -13.14
N LEU A 108 -3.20 4.90 -12.35
CA LEU A 108 -4.50 4.35 -12.76
C LEU A 108 -5.55 5.45 -12.94
N HIS A 109 -5.53 6.46 -12.07
CA HIS A 109 -6.42 7.61 -12.15
C HIS A 109 -6.32 8.29 -13.51
N ASP A 110 -5.11 8.63 -13.97
CA ASP A 110 -4.94 9.35 -15.23
C ASP A 110 -5.39 8.51 -16.45
N LEU A 111 -5.09 7.22 -16.45
CA LEU A 111 -5.56 6.29 -17.48
C LEU A 111 -7.09 6.16 -17.50
N VAL A 112 -7.70 6.02 -16.33
CA VAL A 112 -9.16 5.90 -16.22
C VAL A 112 -9.86 7.22 -16.57
N GLN A 113 -9.30 8.38 -16.19
CA GLN A 113 -9.83 9.69 -16.60
C GLN A 113 -9.87 9.82 -18.13
N ALA A 114 -8.79 9.44 -18.82
CA ALA A 114 -8.77 9.41 -20.29
C ALA A 114 -9.82 8.45 -20.86
N GLN A 115 -9.99 7.27 -20.26
CA GLN A 115 -11.01 6.29 -20.67
C GLN A 115 -12.43 6.85 -20.47
N LEU A 116 -12.72 7.46 -19.32
CA LEU A 116 -14.02 8.08 -19.02
C LEU A 116 -14.31 9.22 -19.99
N GLY A 117 -13.29 10.05 -20.32
CA GLY A 117 -13.37 11.07 -21.35
C GLY A 117 -13.75 10.50 -22.72
N GLY A 118 -13.11 9.40 -23.11
CA GLY A 118 -13.43 8.69 -24.35
C GLY A 118 -14.85 8.11 -24.37
N ILE A 119 -15.29 7.49 -23.27
CA ILE A 119 -16.66 6.99 -23.13
C ILE A 119 -17.66 8.14 -23.26
N ALA A 120 -17.44 9.24 -22.54
CA ALA A 120 -18.28 10.43 -22.60
C ALA A 120 -18.30 11.04 -24.01
N GLY A 121 -17.18 11.04 -24.73
CA GLY A 121 -17.11 11.52 -26.11
C GLY A 121 -17.98 10.71 -27.07
N PHE A 122 -17.89 9.38 -27.03
CA PHE A 122 -18.75 8.54 -27.87
C PHE A 122 -20.22 8.59 -27.43
N HIS A 123 -20.48 8.75 -26.12
CA HIS A 123 -21.84 9.00 -25.63
C HIS A 123 -22.38 10.30 -26.21
N TYR A 124 -21.63 11.39 -26.10
CA TYR A 124 -21.99 12.70 -26.65
C TYR A 124 -22.23 12.63 -28.16
N MET A 125 -21.36 11.94 -28.93
CA MET A 125 -21.55 11.72 -30.36
C MET A 125 -22.85 10.98 -30.67
N SER A 126 -23.24 10.00 -29.85
CA SER A 126 -24.49 9.26 -30.04
C SER A 126 -25.74 10.09 -29.74
N VAL A 127 -25.59 11.21 -29.02
CA VAL A 127 -26.70 12.11 -28.66
C VAL A 127 -26.76 13.30 -29.61
N CYS A 128 -25.66 14.01 -29.79
CA CYS A 128 -25.60 15.24 -30.58
C CYS A 128 -25.15 15.04 -32.03
N GLY A 129 -24.54 13.90 -32.36
CA GLY A 129 -24.00 13.64 -33.70
C GLY A 129 -25.05 13.27 -34.74
N PRO A 130 -24.63 12.88 -35.96
CA PRO A 130 -25.53 12.66 -37.10
C PRO A 130 -26.57 11.55 -36.89
N THR A 131 -26.31 10.58 -36.00
CA THR A 131 -27.25 9.51 -35.65
C THR A 131 -28.14 9.84 -34.45
N GLY A 132 -27.92 11.00 -33.83
CA GLY A 132 -28.72 11.55 -32.73
C GLY A 132 -29.51 12.78 -33.19
N SER A 133 -29.33 13.91 -32.52
CA SER A 133 -30.02 15.18 -32.85
C SER A 133 -29.46 15.87 -34.10
N GLY A 134 -28.25 15.52 -34.54
CA GLY A 134 -27.58 16.18 -35.67
C GLY A 134 -27.09 17.61 -35.36
N GLU A 135 -27.03 18.00 -34.09
CA GLU A 135 -26.51 19.30 -33.65
C GLU A 135 -25.03 19.50 -33.97
N ILE A 136 -24.24 18.42 -34.02
CA ILE A 136 -22.84 18.45 -34.45
C ILE A 136 -22.61 17.53 -35.64
N SER A 137 -21.71 17.95 -36.53
CA SER A 137 -21.25 17.10 -37.63
C SER A 137 -20.22 16.06 -37.13
N GLY A 138 -19.99 15.01 -37.94
CA GLY A 138 -18.93 14.04 -37.66
C GLY A 138 -17.52 14.65 -37.71
N GLU A 139 -17.33 15.66 -38.56
CA GLU A 139 -16.07 16.41 -38.69
C GLU A 139 -15.84 17.28 -37.45
N GLU A 140 -16.85 18.03 -37.02
CA GLU A 140 -16.78 18.84 -35.79
C GLU A 140 -16.49 17.99 -34.56
N PHE A 141 -17.09 16.79 -34.48
CA PHE A 141 -16.78 15.83 -33.42
C PHE A 141 -15.31 15.38 -33.47
N ALA A 142 -14.77 15.12 -34.65
CA ALA A 142 -13.37 14.72 -34.81
C ALA A 142 -12.41 15.81 -34.32
N ASP A 143 -12.70 17.08 -34.62
CA ASP A 143 -11.92 18.22 -34.14
C ASP A 143 -11.97 18.36 -32.61
N GLN A 144 -13.17 18.26 -32.02
CA GLN A 144 -13.32 18.27 -30.55
C GLN A 144 -12.60 17.09 -29.88
N ARG A 145 -12.58 15.91 -30.53
CA ARG A 145 -11.83 14.74 -30.07
C ARG A 145 -10.33 14.98 -30.07
N ASN A 146 -9.79 15.64 -31.08
CA ASN A 146 -8.38 15.99 -31.13
C ASN A 146 -8.03 16.93 -29.97
N GLN A 147 -8.87 17.93 -29.67
CA GLN A 147 -8.67 18.83 -28.53
C GLN A 147 -8.68 18.08 -27.19
N SER A 148 -9.63 17.15 -26.98
CA SER A 148 -9.69 16.34 -25.76
C SER A 148 -8.47 15.42 -25.59
N ALA A 149 -7.98 14.83 -26.69
CA ALA A 149 -6.77 13.99 -26.67
C ALA A 149 -5.49 14.78 -26.34
N ASN A 150 -5.45 16.08 -26.63
CA ASN A 150 -4.27 16.93 -26.46
C ASN A 150 -4.17 17.62 -25.08
N GLY A 151 -4.94 17.19 -24.07
CA GLY A 151 -4.70 17.60 -22.69
C GLY A 151 -5.92 17.78 -21.79
N ASP A 152 -7.15 17.57 -22.29
CA ASP A 152 -8.36 17.72 -21.50
C ASP A 152 -9.28 16.50 -21.61
N PRO A 153 -9.03 15.45 -20.79
CA PRO A 153 -9.87 14.26 -20.77
C PRO A 153 -11.29 14.54 -20.27
N SER A 154 -11.49 15.66 -19.56
CA SER A 154 -12.80 16.04 -19.02
C SER A 154 -13.66 16.86 -20.00
N TRP A 155 -13.16 17.18 -21.19
CA TRP A 155 -13.89 17.99 -22.19
C TRP A 155 -15.29 17.44 -22.47
N PHE A 156 -15.38 16.19 -22.92
CA PHE A 156 -16.67 15.57 -23.24
C PHE A 156 -17.50 15.23 -22.00
N ILE A 157 -16.84 15.01 -20.85
CA ILE A 157 -17.54 14.83 -19.58
C ILE A 157 -18.32 16.11 -19.25
N ARG A 158 -17.69 17.28 -19.36
CA ARG A 158 -18.35 18.58 -19.12
C ARG A 158 -19.44 18.89 -20.16
N LYS A 159 -19.25 18.49 -21.42
CA LYS A 159 -20.31 18.59 -22.45
C LYS A 159 -21.54 17.75 -22.10
N MET A 160 -21.34 16.51 -21.64
CA MET A 160 -22.43 15.63 -21.18
C MET A 160 -23.13 16.20 -19.93
N ILE A 161 -22.38 16.75 -18.97
CA ILE A 161 -22.96 17.43 -17.81
C ILE A 161 -23.80 18.63 -18.24
N ALA A 162 -23.28 19.49 -19.12
CA ALA A 162 -24.02 20.66 -19.61
C ALA A 162 -25.31 20.24 -20.30
N LEU A 163 -25.27 19.18 -21.12
CA LEU A 163 -26.46 18.64 -21.78
C LEU A 163 -27.51 18.16 -20.76
N ALA A 164 -27.09 17.42 -19.73
CA ALA A 164 -27.98 16.94 -18.68
C ALA A 164 -28.56 18.09 -17.84
N VAL A 165 -27.74 19.06 -17.42
CA VAL A 165 -28.17 20.21 -16.61
C VAL A 165 -29.18 21.08 -17.36
N ASN A 166 -29.04 21.22 -18.68
CA ASN A 166 -29.99 21.95 -19.52
C ASN A 166 -31.35 21.24 -19.65
N ARG A 167 -31.42 19.94 -19.32
CA ARG A 167 -32.63 19.12 -19.35
C ARG A 167 -33.04 18.61 -17.97
N ARG A 168 -32.49 19.19 -16.89
CA ARG A 168 -32.66 18.68 -15.52
C ARG A 168 -34.12 18.60 -15.04
N ASP A 169 -34.98 19.46 -15.57
CA ASP A 169 -36.40 19.54 -15.23
C ASP A 169 -37.27 18.57 -16.06
N ASP A 170 -36.66 17.80 -16.97
CA ASP A 170 -37.32 16.85 -17.87
C ASP A 170 -36.71 15.43 -17.71
N PRO A 171 -37.30 14.60 -16.83
CA PRO A 171 -36.81 13.24 -16.59
C PRO A 171 -36.83 12.34 -17.83
N GLU A 172 -37.77 12.55 -18.77
CA GLU A 172 -37.84 11.76 -20.00
C GLU A 172 -36.69 12.13 -20.94
N ALA A 173 -36.39 13.42 -21.09
CA ALA A 173 -35.22 13.85 -21.86
C ALA A 173 -33.90 13.34 -21.26
N LEU A 174 -33.76 13.33 -19.93
CA LEU A 174 -32.58 12.75 -19.27
C LEU A 174 -32.46 11.24 -19.56
N ARG A 175 -33.57 10.50 -19.44
CA ARG A 175 -33.59 9.08 -19.79
C ARG A 175 -33.23 8.85 -21.25
N GLU A 176 -33.68 9.71 -22.16
CA GLU A 176 -33.33 9.63 -23.59
C GLU A 176 -31.84 9.87 -23.83
N ILE A 177 -31.24 10.86 -23.15
CA ILE A 177 -29.79 11.17 -23.23
C ILE A 177 -28.95 9.97 -22.77
N PHE A 178 -29.27 9.37 -21.62
CA PHE A 178 -28.41 8.35 -21.00
C PHE A 178 -28.78 6.91 -21.39
N PHE A 179 -30.05 6.65 -21.66
CA PHE A 179 -30.60 5.30 -21.80
C PHE A 179 -31.57 5.13 -22.99
N GLY A 180 -31.77 6.14 -23.83
CA GLY A 180 -32.72 6.12 -24.95
C GLY A 180 -32.41 5.08 -26.04
N THR A 181 -31.15 4.65 -26.12
CA THR A 181 -30.73 3.59 -27.05
C THR A 181 -29.85 2.56 -26.36
N ALA A 182 -29.76 1.35 -26.92
CA ALA A 182 -28.85 0.32 -26.42
C ALA A 182 -27.37 0.78 -26.38
N ILE A 183 -26.98 1.66 -27.32
CA ILE A 183 -25.63 2.23 -27.37
C ILE A 183 -25.42 3.19 -26.20
N ARG A 184 -26.35 4.13 -25.96
CA ARG A 184 -26.29 5.10 -24.85
C ARG A 184 -26.28 4.39 -23.50
N THR A 185 -27.16 3.40 -23.32
CA THR A 185 -27.19 2.55 -22.11
C THR A 185 -25.86 1.84 -21.87
N ARG A 186 -25.22 1.33 -22.92
CA ARG A 186 -23.89 0.71 -22.80
C ARG A 186 -22.82 1.72 -22.40
N HIS A 187 -22.84 2.94 -22.95
CA HIS A 187 -21.90 3.99 -22.55
C HIS A 187 -22.11 4.41 -21.10
N ALA A 188 -23.35 4.63 -20.66
CA ALA A 188 -23.70 4.93 -19.28
C ALA A 188 -23.19 3.83 -18.32
N ASN A 189 -23.51 2.57 -18.58
CA ASN A 189 -23.10 1.45 -17.75
C ASN A 189 -21.58 1.22 -17.73
N ASN A 190 -20.89 1.48 -18.84
CA ASN A 190 -19.43 1.39 -18.89
C ASN A 190 -18.79 2.52 -18.10
N TYR A 191 -19.35 3.72 -18.20
CA TYR A 191 -18.91 4.89 -17.45
C TYR A 191 -19.03 4.63 -15.95
N THR A 192 -20.21 4.23 -15.47
CA THR A 192 -20.45 4.01 -14.04
C THR A 192 -19.61 2.88 -13.48
N ARG A 193 -19.47 1.77 -14.23
CA ARG A 193 -18.59 0.66 -13.84
C ARG A 193 -17.12 1.05 -13.75
N ALA A 194 -16.63 1.84 -14.70
CA ALA A 194 -15.24 2.30 -14.71
C ALA A 194 -14.99 3.29 -13.56
N PHE A 195 -15.88 4.26 -13.35
CA PHE A 195 -15.78 5.21 -12.25
C PHE A 195 -15.88 4.52 -10.88
N ALA A 196 -16.85 3.62 -10.68
CA ALA A 196 -16.98 2.88 -9.42
C ALA A 196 -15.75 2.01 -9.11
N LYS A 197 -15.07 1.47 -10.14
CA LYS A 197 -13.78 0.80 -9.95
C LYS A 197 -12.69 1.78 -9.50
N LEU A 198 -12.61 2.96 -10.12
CA LEU A 198 -11.65 3.99 -9.72
C LEU A 198 -11.90 4.45 -8.29
N LEU A 199 -13.15 4.70 -7.92
CA LEU A 199 -13.55 5.10 -6.57
C LEU A 199 -13.13 4.06 -5.52
N ARG A 200 -13.40 2.77 -5.74
CA ARG A 200 -12.94 1.71 -4.81
C ARG A 200 -11.42 1.66 -4.66
N ASN A 201 -10.66 1.98 -5.72
CA ASN A 201 -9.20 2.06 -5.61
C ASN A 201 -8.76 3.32 -4.87
N ALA A 202 -9.49 4.43 -5.01
CA ALA A 202 -9.26 5.65 -4.25
C ALA A 202 -9.46 5.39 -2.75
N GLU A 203 -10.61 4.83 -2.37
CA GLU A 203 -10.96 4.47 -0.99
C GLU A 203 -9.92 3.55 -0.33
N ALA A 204 -9.31 2.63 -1.09
CA ALA A 204 -8.29 1.72 -0.57
C ALA A 204 -6.97 2.41 -0.20
N VAL A 205 -6.69 3.59 -0.77
CA VAL A 205 -5.46 4.38 -0.51
C VAL A 205 -5.74 5.68 0.23
N ASP A 206 -7.02 5.96 0.53
CA ASP A 206 -7.46 7.19 1.16
C ASP A 206 -7.39 7.09 2.68
N THR A 207 -6.61 7.95 3.31
CA THR A 207 -6.41 7.93 4.77
C THR A 207 -7.38 8.86 5.49
N ASP A 208 -7.83 9.95 4.83
CA ASP A 208 -8.59 11.05 5.44
C ASP A 208 -9.86 11.39 4.63
N GLU A 209 -10.33 10.48 3.78
CA GLU A 209 -11.48 10.67 2.85
C GLU A 209 -11.34 11.83 1.84
N ILE A 210 -10.14 12.40 1.71
CA ILE A 210 -9.89 13.56 0.83
C ILE A 210 -9.91 13.15 -0.64
N ILE A 211 -9.36 11.97 -0.98
CA ILE A 211 -9.19 11.54 -2.37
C ILE A 211 -10.54 11.09 -2.93
N ALA A 212 -11.29 10.27 -2.18
CA ALA A 212 -12.61 9.79 -2.55
C ALA A 212 -13.59 10.96 -2.67
N ASP A 213 -13.61 11.88 -1.69
CA ASP A 213 -14.45 13.08 -1.75
C ASP A 213 -14.10 13.97 -2.95
N ALA A 214 -12.81 14.27 -3.17
CA ALA A 214 -12.39 15.07 -4.33
C ALA A 214 -12.74 14.39 -5.66
N LEU A 215 -12.64 13.06 -5.75
CA LEU A 215 -13.00 12.31 -6.94
C LEU A 215 -14.50 12.35 -7.21
N VAL A 216 -15.33 12.14 -6.18
CA VAL A 216 -16.80 12.14 -6.32
C VAL A 216 -17.31 13.57 -6.48
N ASN A 217 -17.04 14.45 -5.53
CA ASN A 217 -17.61 15.79 -5.41
C ASN A 217 -16.85 16.87 -6.17
N GLY A 218 -15.52 16.77 -6.26
CA GLY A 218 -14.66 17.78 -6.90
C GLY A 218 -14.39 17.57 -8.40
N SER A 219 -14.62 16.37 -8.94
CA SER A 219 -14.28 16.06 -10.33
C SER A 219 -15.49 16.07 -11.26
N ALA A 220 -15.29 16.50 -12.52
CA ALA A 220 -16.30 16.38 -13.57
C ALA A 220 -16.74 14.91 -13.75
N ALA A 221 -15.79 13.97 -13.60
CA ALA A 221 -16.10 12.57 -13.74
C ALA A 221 -17.09 12.06 -12.68
N GLY A 222 -16.88 12.46 -11.43
CA GLY A 222 -17.78 12.14 -10.32
C GLY A 222 -19.14 12.81 -10.47
N ILE A 223 -19.18 14.06 -10.94
CA ILE A 223 -20.45 14.74 -11.27
C ILE A 223 -21.26 13.94 -12.30
N LEU A 224 -20.64 13.55 -13.42
CA LEU A 224 -21.35 12.82 -14.47
C LEU A 224 -21.76 11.41 -14.00
N TYR A 225 -20.89 10.73 -13.24
CA TYR A 225 -21.19 9.43 -12.63
C TYR A 225 -22.50 9.49 -11.83
N ARG A 226 -22.60 10.47 -10.94
CA ARG A 226 -23.79 10.66 -10.12
C ARG A 226 -25.02 11.00 -10.95
N ILE A 227 -24.92 11.91 -11.92
CA ILE A 227 -26.04 12.21 -12.83
C ILE A 227 -26.57 10.92 -13.48
N ILE A 228 -25.67 10.03 -13.94
CA ILE A 228 -26.08 8.76 -14.55
C ILE A 228 -26.78 7.84 -13.52
N GLU A 229 -26.25 7.71 -12.30
CA GLU A 229 -26.86 6.89 -11.24
C GLU A 229 -28.22 7.45 -10.76
N HIS A 230 -28.40 8.77 -10.81
CA HIS A 230 -29.69 9.40 -10.53
C HIS A 230 -30.72 9.08 -11.61
N VAL A 231 -30.33 9.22 -12.89
CA VAL A 231 -31.23 8.94 -14.01
C VAL A 231 -31.55 7.44 -14.11
N SER A 232 -30.64 6.55 -13.68
CA SER A 232 -30.89 5.10 -13.61
C SER A 232 -31.88 4.73 -12.50
N GLY A 233 -32.05 5.58 -11.48
CA GLY A 233 -32.88 5.34 -10.31
C GLY A 233 -32.18 4.55 -9.19
N ASN A 234 -30.87 4.38 -9.26
CA ASN A 234 -30.09 3.63 -8.27
C ASN A 234 -29.73 4.47 -7.03
N GLU A 235 -29.66 5.80 -7.15
CA GLU A 235 -29.23 6.68 -6.07
C GLU A 235 -30.16 7.90 -5.94
N GLN A 236 -30.65 8.16 -4.72
CA GLN A 236 -31.28 9.44 -4.38
C GLN A 236 -30.17 10.47 -4.19
N ILE A 237 -29.91 11.25 -5.23
CA ILE A 237 -29.09 12.43 -5.11
C ILE A 237 -29.89 13.50 -4.36
N ASP A 238 -29.48 13.82 -3.14
CA ASP A 238 -29.86 15.08 -2.49
C ASP A 238 -29.51 16.23 -3.42
N SER A 239 -30.48 17.12 -3.69
CA SER A 239 -30.48 18.17 -4.72
C SER A 239 -29.09 18.68 -5.14
N MET A 240 -28.40 17.94 -6.01
CA MET A 240 -27.20 18.44 -6.66
C MET A 240 -27.63 19.20 -7.89
N MET A 241 -27.08 20.40 -8.08
CA MET A 241 -27.33 21.22 -9.27
C MET A 241 -28.82 21.45 -9.60
N GLY A 242 -29.71 21.33 -8.61
CA GLY A 242 -31.15 21.52 -8.79
C GLY A 242 -31.89 20.38 -9.49
N PHE A 243 -31.33 19.15 -9.58
CA PHE A 243 -32.08 17.99 -10.05
C PHE A 243 -33.23 17.65 -9.08
N PRO A 244 -34.46 17.38 -9.57
CA PRO A 244 -35.59 17.00 -8.73
C PRO A 244 -35.41 15.59 -8.14
N SER A 245 -35.86 15.38 -6.90
CA SER A 245 -35.81 14.06 -6.26
C SER A 245 -36.72 13.06 -7.00
N VAL A 246 -36.20 11.85 -7.27
CA VAL A 246 -36.99 10.78 -7.89
C VAL A 246 -37.99 10.25 -6.86
N ALA A 247 -39.25 10.67 -6.96
CA ALA A 247 -40.35 10.15 -6.15
C ALA A 247 -40.61 8.69 -6.52
N THR A 248 -40.35 7.77 -5.60
CA THR A 248 -40.72 6.37 -5.77
C THR A 248 -42.24 6.26 -5.61
N GLY A 249 -42.95 6.00 -6.71
CA GLY A 249 -44.32 5.50 -6.66
C GLY A 249 -44.35 4.09 -6.09
N ARG A 250 -44.16 3.94 -4.77
CA ARG A 250 -44.55 2.73 -4.05
C ARG A 250 -46.00 2.93 -3.63
N GLY A 251 -46.87 2.12 -4.21
CA GLY A 251 -48.31 2.23 -4.09
C GLY A 251 -48.78 2.35 -2.64
N GLN A 252 -49.79 3.21 -2.46
CA GLN A 252 -50.69 3.12 -1.33
C GLN A 252 -51.37 1.74 -1.36
N GLU A 253 -50.84 0.77 -0.62
CA GLU A 253 -51.67 -0.32 -0.14
C GLU A 253 -52.61 0.24 0.92
N LYS A 254 -53.86 0.36 0.50
CA LYS A 254 -55.01 0.64 1.35
C LYS A 254 -55.03 -0.40 2.48
N GLY A 255 -54.74 0.05 3.71
CA GLY A 255 -55.17 -0.67 4.90
C GLY A 255 -56.69 -0.65 4.96
N ASN A 256 -57.31 -1.74 4.49
CA ASN A 256 -58.71 -2.04 4.75
C ASN A 256 -58.84 -3.54 5.03
N GLN A 257 -58.63 -3.89 6.30
CA GLN A 257 -59.30 -4.96 7.06
C GLN A 257 -58.87 -4.88 8.51
#